data_AF-A0A2V1ADR3-F1
#
_entry.id   AF-A0A2V1ADR3-F1
#
_cell.length_a   1.000
_cell.length_b   1.000
_cell.length_c   1.000
_cell.angle_alpha   90.00
_cell.angle_beta   90.00
_cell.angle_gamma   90.00
#
_symmetry.space_group_name_H-M   'P 1'
#
loop_
_entity.id
_entity.type
_entity.pdbx_description
1 polymer ?
#
loop_
_entity_poly.entity_id
_entity_poly.type
_entity_poly.pdbx_seq_one_letter_code
_entity_poly.pdbx_strand_id
1 'polypeptide(L)'
;MNSEEQFELITRGLQEVLNPQIIKDVLEKEKRPLKVYWGTAPTGKPHCGYFVPMVKLGHFLKAGCEVTVLVADLHAYLDNMKAPLEVVQHRAKYYEMVIKAILKSINVPIDKLKFVVGSSYQLNGDYTMDIFKLSNKVSQNDAKRAGADVVKQVANPLLSGLIYPLMQALDEHYLDVDAQFGGVDQRKIFVLAEENLSGIGYKKRAHLMNPMVPGLGQGGKMSASDPNSKIDIIEEPKVVKKKIGAAFCAPGDVDNGLIAFVQNVIQPIHELKTGVTGSFEFFVDRPEKYGGPIQYDSLNSLKNAFISGELSPVDLKTGVSDKINELLKPIREEYDSNVEFQKAAADGYPVEVKEKKVKKVKNKGSRYPGSSKDASVADKKLSALIKRNSLYVATIFGGAFAFQAFFDSAVTRWYENHNKGKLWKDVKTKFLEGGDDDEDDE
;
A
#
# COMPACT_ATOMS: atom_id res chain seq x y z
N MET A 1 -25.51 17.34 -15.67
CA MET A 1 -25.19 15.90 -15.67
C MET A 1 -26.43 15.17 -15.20
N ASN A 2 -26.96 14.24 -15.99
CA ASN A 2 -28.08 13.39 -15.56
C ASN A 2 -27.57 12.23 -14.66
N SER A 3 -28.48 11.45 -14.06
CA SER A 3 -28.11 10.38 -13.13
C SER A 3 -27.22 9.29 -13.75
N GLU A 4 -27.40 8.98 -15.05
CA GLU A 4 -26.61 8.00 -15.79
C GLU A 4 -25.18 8.51 -16.02
N GLU A 5 -25.04 9.74 -16.54
CA GLU A 5 -23.75 10.41 -16.71
C GLU A 5 -22.99 10.57 -15.38
N GLN A 6 -23.71 10.85 -14.28
CA GLN A 6 -23.13 10.90 -12.93
C GLN A 6 -22.61 9.52 -12.51
N PHE A 7 -23.42 8.47 -12.68
CA PHE A 7 -23.02 7.10 -12.34
C PHE A 7 -21.82 6.64 -13.16
N GLU A 8 -21.78 6.91 -14.46
CA GLU A 8 -20.64 6.63 -15.33
C GLU A 8 -19.39 7.36 -14.85
N LEU A 9 -19.47 8.65 -14.51
CA LEU A 9 -18.32 9.41 -14.04
C LEU A 9 -17.84 8.91 -12.66
N ILE A 10 -18.76 8.55 -11.76
CA ILE A 10 -18.47 7.97 -10.43
C ILE A 10 -17.78 6.61 -10.58
N THR A 11 -18.17 5.78 -11.54
CA THR A 11 -17.63 4.42 -11.68
C THR A 11 -16.45 4.30 -12.65
N ARG A 12 -16.20 5.32 -13.47
CA ARG A 12 -15.09 5.35 -14.44
C ARG A 12 -13.73 5.06 -13.80
N GLY A 13 -12.98 4.17 -14.46
CA GLY A 13 -11.60 3.82 -14.11
C GLY A 13 -11.46 2.99 -12.82
N LEU A 14 -12.57 2.56 -12.22
CA LEU A 14 -12.55 1.65 -11.09
C LEU A 14 -12.35 0.22 -11.58
N GLN A 15 -11.64 -0.58 -10.78
CA GLN A 15 -11.46 -2.00 -11.03
C GLN A 15 -12.70 -2.80 -10.60
N GLU A 16 -13.36 -2.38 -9.53
CA GLU A 16 -14.54 -3.07 -8.98
C GLU A 16 -15.48 -2.08 -8.29
N VAL A 17 -16.79 -2.36 -8.39
CA VAL A 17 -17.86 -1.61 -7.71
C VAL A 17 -18.77 -2.61 -7.02
N LEU A 18 -18.85 -2.54 -5.69
CA LEU A 18 -19.78 -3.35 -4.90
C LEU A 18 -21.05 -2.56 -4.62
N ASN A 19 -22.19 -3.26 -4.65
CA ASN A 19 -23.52 -2.70 -4.43
C ASN A 19 -23.84 -1.45 -5.27
N PRO A 20 -23.61 -1.47 -6.61
CA PRO A 20 -23.85 -0.31 -7.48
C PRO A 20 -25.30 0.19 -7.44
N GLN A 21 -26.25 -0.69 -7.08
CA GLN A 21 -27.65 -0.28 -6.90
C GLN A 21 -27.82 0.81 -5.86
N ILE A 22 -27.01 0.85 -4.78
CA ILE A 22 -27.14 1.88 -3.72
C ILE A 22 -26.89 3.25 -4.35
N ILE A 23 -25.86 3.32 -5.21
CA ILE A 23 -25.51 4.55 -5.90
C ILE A 23 -26.63 4.94 -6.86
N LYS A 24 -27.14 4.00 -7.65
CA LYS A 24 -28.25 4.26 -8.59
C LYS A 24 -29.50 4.75 -7.86
N ASP A 25 -29.87 4.11 -6.75
CA ASP A 25 -31.03 4.49 -5.95
C ASP A 25 -30.88 5.92 -5.38
N VAL A 26 -29.69 6.28 -4.89
CA VAL A 26 -29.42 7.65 -4.42
C VAL A 26 -29.54 8.68 -5.57
N LEU A 27 -29.01 8.36 -6.75
CA LEU A 27 -28.99 9.27 -7.90
C LEU A 27 -30.34 9.39 -8.61
N GLU A 28 -31.10 8.30 -8.73
CA GLU A 28 -32.31 8.22 -9.54
C GLU A 28 -33.58 8.42 -8.70
N LYS A 29 -33.65 7.78 -7.52
CA LYS A 29 -34.84 7.79 -6.66
C LYS A 29 -34.78 8.90 -5.63
N GLU A 30 -33.69 8.99 -4.87
CA GLU A 30 -33.53 10.02 -3.83
C GLU A 30 -33.18 11.39 -4.42
N LYS A 31 -32.64 11.43 -5.64
CA LYS A 31 -32.32 12.65 -6.40
C LYS A 31 -31.50 13.67 -5.61
N ARG A 32 -30.52 13.17 -4.85
CA ARG A 32 -29.61 13.98 -4.04
C ARG A 32 -28.15 13.65 -4.35
N PRO A 33 -27.19 14.51 -3.95
CA PRO A 33 -25.78 14.17 -4.04
C PRO A 33 -25.44 12.86 -3.33
N LEU A 34 -24.64 12.02 -3.99
CA LEU A 34 -24.03 10.85 -3.37
C LEU A 34 -23.01 11.31 -2.33
N LYS A 35 -23.10 10.78 -1.11
CA LYS A 35 -22.12 11.03 -0.06
C LYS A 35 -21.05 9.93 -0.09
N VAL A 36 -19.81 10.31 -0.40
CA VAL A 36 -18.68 9.39 -0.52
C VAL A 36 -17.59 9.82 0.44
N TYR A 37 -16.94 8.87 1.12
CA TYR A 37 -15.67 9.17 1.78
C TYR A 37 -14.50 8.34 1.26
N TRP A 38 -13.32 8.92 1.40
CA TRP A 38 -12.04 8.28 1.21
C TRP A 38 -11.19 8.46 2.46
N GLY A 39 -10.70 7.34 3.01
CA GLY A 39 -9.84 7.33 4.19
C GLY A 39 -8.36 7.33 3.82
N THR A 40 -7.57 8.13 4.53
CA THR A 40 -6.11 8.10 4.40
C THR A 40 -5.45 8.18 5.77
N ALA A 41 -4.55 7.24 6.04
CA ALA A 41 -3.81 7.19 7.30
C ALA A 41 -2.53 8.06 7.18
N PRO A 42 -2.36 9.09 8.04
CA PRO A 42 -1.20 9.99 8.01
C PRO A 42 0.08 9.31 8.53
N THR A 43 0.64 8.40 7.72
CA THR A 43 1.82 7.59 8.03
C THR A 43 3.08 8.21 7.41
N GLY A 44 3.64 7.63 6.35
CA GLY A 44 4.78 8.22 5.63
C GLY A 44 4.38 9.43 4.79
N LYS A 45 5.34 10.18 4.23
CA LYS A 45 5.02 11.27 3.31
C LYS A 45 4.27 10.74 2.07
N PRO A 46 3.17 11.41 1.63
CA PRO A 46 2.50 11.10 0.37
C PRO A 46 3.47 11.15 -0.81
N HIS A 47 3.18 10.34 -1.82
CA HIS A 47 3.98 10.23 -3.05
C HIS A 47 3.08 10.36 -4.27
N CYS A 48 3.65 10.38 -5.48
CA CYS A 48 2.90 10.51 -6.74
C CYS A 48 1.80 9.45 -6.95
N GLY A 49 1.80 8.35 -6.18
CA GLY A 49 0.69 7.40 -6.16
C GLY A 49 -0.62 8.02 -5.66
N TYR A 50 -0.57 9.11 -4.89
CA TYR A 50 -1.74 9.84 -4.42
C TYR A 50 -2.48 10.55 -5.55
N PHE A 51 -1.88 10.79 -6.72
CA PHE A 51 -2.64 11.34 -7.85
C PHE A 51 -3.79 10.40 -8.28
N VAL A 52 -3.65 9.08 -8.13
CA VAL A 52 -4.67 8.10 -8.52
C VAL A 52 -5.97 8.30 -7.75
N PRO A 53 -5.99 8.26 -6.39
CA PRO A 53 -7.20 8.59 -5.66
C PRO A 53 -7.65 10.04 -5.86
N MET A 54 -6.74 11.01 -6.02
CA MET A 54 -7.11 12.41 -6.22
C MET A 54 -7.87 12.66 -7.53
N VAL A 55 -7.46 12.01 -8.63
CA VAL A 55 -8.22 11.99 -9.89
C VAL A 55 -9.65 11.50 -9.63
N LYS A 56 -9.80 10.45 -8.84
CA LYS A 56 -11.12 9.89 -8.54
C LYS A 56 -11.96 10.81 -7.67
N LEU A 57 -11.37 11.49 -6.67
CA LEU A 57 -12.05 12.55 -5.93
C LEU A 57 -12.48 13.69 -6.87
N GLY A 58 -11.66 14.04 -7.86
CA GLY A 58 -12.02 14.97 -8.93
C GLY A 58 -13.24 14.53 -9.72
N HIS A 59 -13.33 13.25 -10.10
CA HIS A 59 -14.52 12.68 -10.72
C HIS A 59 -15.76 12.79 -9.82
N PHE A 60 -15.64 12.48 -8.53
CA PHE A 60 -16.77 12.58 -7.58
C PHE A 60 -17.26 14.02 -7.43
N LEU A 61 -16.34 14.96 -7.24
CA LEU A 61 -16.66 16.40 -7.12
C LEU A 61 -17.32 16.93 -8.40
N LYS A 62 -16.80 16.54 -9.57
CA LYS A 62 -17.39 16.91 -10.88
C LYS A 62 -18.75 16.26 -11.14
N ALA A 63 -18.97 15.05 -10.62
CA ALA A 63 -20.29 14.40 -10.61
C ALA A 63 -21.26 15.03 -9.59
N GLY A 64 -20.81 15.99 -8.78
CA GLY A 64 -21.62 16.70 -7.80
C GLY A 64 -21.77 15.99 -6.46
N CYS A 65 -20.96 14.97 -6.18
CA CYS A 65 -20.95 14.24 -4.91
C CYS A 65 -20.53 15.15 -3.74
N GLU A 66 -20.97 14.79 -2.54
CA GLU A 66 -20.37 15.30 -1.30
C GLU A 66 -19.22 14.38 -0.93
N VAL A 67 -17.99 14.92 -0.89
CA VAL A 67 -16.78 14.13 -0.70
C VAL A 67 -16.17 14.45 0.66
N THR A 68 -16.06 13.43 1.51
CA THR A 68 -15.35 13.51 2.79
C THR A 68 -14.00 12.82 2.70
N VAL A 69 -12.93 13.51 3.05
CA VAL A 69 -11.61 12.93 3.27
C VAL A 69 -11.42 12.71 4.76
N LEU A 70 -11.38 11.44 5.16
CA LEU A 70 -11.07 11.06 6.52
C LEU A 70 -9.55 10.99 6.69
N VAL A 71 -8.99 11.89 7.47
CA VAL A 71 -7.61 11.84 7.92
C VAL A 71 -7.55 10.94 9.16
N ALA A 72 -7.26 9.67 8.92
CA ALA A 72 -7.41 8.58 9.88
C ALA A 72 -6.19 8.50 10.82
N ASP A 73 -6.01 9.52 11.66
CA ASP A 73 -4.91 9.65 12.61
C ASP A 73 -4.82 8.48 13.61
N LEU A 74 -5.93 8.05 14.22
CA LEU A 74 -5.93 6.88 15.09
C LEU A 74 -5.55 5.59 14.34
N HIS A 75 -5.96 5.45 13.08
CA HIS A 75 -5.58 4.30 12.26
C HIS A 75 -4.07 4.29 11.96
N ALA A 76 -3.45 5.46 11.75
CA ALA A 76 -2.00 5.57 11.59
C ALA A 76 -1.22 5.15 12.85
N TYR A 77 -1.81 5.32 14.04
CA TYR A 77 -1.28 4.83 15.30
C TYR A 77 -1.50 3.31 15.47
N LEU A 78 -2.71 2.82 15.19
CA LEU A 78 -3.09 1.40 15.34
C LEU A 78 -2.34 0.45 14.40
N ASP A 79 -1.94 0.93 13.22
CA ASP A 79 -1.13 0.18 12.25
C ASP A 79 0.34 0.14 12.68
N ASN A 80 0.60 -0.61 13.76
CA ASN A 80 1.92 -0.90 14.30
C ASN A 80 2.75 0.37 14.61
N MET A 81 2.10 1.40 15.15
CA MET A 81 2.70 2.70 15.52
C MET A 81 3.47 3.37 14.37
N LYS A 82 3.01 3.21 13.12
CA LYS A 82 3.59 3.89 11.95
C LYS A 82 3.61 5.43 12.13
N ALA A 83 2.68 5.97 12.90
CA ALA A 83 2.72 7.34 13.41
C ALA A 83 2.53 7.35 14.94
N PRO A 84 3.52 7.80 15.70
CA PRO A 84 3.34 8.14 17.12
C PRO A 84 2.29 9.24 17.30
N LEU A 85 1.57 9.24 18.42
CA LEU A 85 0.50 10.21 18.70
C LEU A 85 1.02 11.65 18.75
N GLU A 86 2.28 11.84 19.13
CA GLU A 86 2.92 13.15 19.23
C GLU A 86 3.07 13.83 17.85
N VAL A 87 3.26 13.04 16.79
CA VAL A 87 3.46 13.56 15.43
C VAL A 87 2.22 13.45 14.55
N VAL A 88 1.23 12.63 14.93
CA VAL A 88 0.12 12.29 14.04
C VAL A 88 -0.76 13.50 13.69
N GLN A 89 -0.92 14.45 14.62
CA GLN A 89 -1.67 15.70 14.36
C GLN A 89 -0.95 16.59 13.35
N HIS A 90 0.39 16.68 13.42
CA HIS A 90 1.19 17.41 12.45
C HIS A 90 1.13 16.74 11.06
N ARG A 91 1.21 15.40 11.02
CA ARG A 91 1.04 14.64 9.77
C ARG A 91 -0.36 14.78 9.19
N ALA A 92 -1.40 14.81 10.02
CA ALA A 92 -2.78 15.00 9.58
C ALA A 92 -2.93 16.35 8.84
N LYS A 93 -2.38 17.42 9.43
CA LYS A 93 -2.36 18.74 8.81
C LYS A 93 -1.54 18.79 7.51
N TYR A 94 -0.38 18.14 7.49
CA TYR A 94 0.44 18.01 6.29
C TYR A 94 -0.32 17.29 5.17
N TYR A 95 -1.02 16.19 5.48
CA TYR A 95 -1.83 15.44 4.53
C TYR A 95 -2.97 16.28 3.96
N GLU A 96 -3.70 17.01 4.81
CA GLU A 96 -4.78 17.90 4.36
C GLU A 96 -4.25 18.93 3.35
N MET A 97 -3.12 19.57 3.65
CA MET A 97 -2.50 20.55 2.76
C MET A 97 -2.01 19.93 1.44
N VAL A 98 -1.36 18.76 1.49
CA VAL A 98 -0.95 18.01 0.29
C VAL A 98 -2.15 17.69 -0.60
N ILE A 99 -3.24 17.17 -0.02
CA ILE A 99 -4.44 16.77 -0.77
C ILE A 99 -5.07 17.98 -1.44
N LYS A 100 -5.21 19.09 -0.71
CA LYS A 100 -5.70 20.36 -1.27
C LYS A 100 -4.81 20.84 -2.42
N ALA A 101 -3.48 20.81 -2.24
CA ALA A 101 -2.53 21.24 -3.27
C ALA A 101 -2.60 20.36 -4.54
N ILE A 102 -2.71 19.04 -4.39
CA ILE A 102 -2.89 18.12 -5.53
C ILE A 102 -4.19 18.42 -6.27
N LEU A 103 -5.32 18.55 -5.57
CA LEU A 103 -6.61 18.79 -6.21
C LEU A 103 -6.64 20.14 -6.95
N LYS A 104 -6.04 21.18 -6.37
CA LYS A 104 -5.84 22.48 -7.04
C LYS A 104 -4.96 22.36 -8.29
N SER A 105 -3.86 21.60 -8.24
CA SER A 105 -2.94 21.46 -9.38
C SER A 105 -3.55 20.75 -10.59
N ILE A 106 -4.60 19.95 -10.37
CA ILE A 106 -5.37 19.28 -11.42
C ILE A 106 -6.70 20.00 -11.75
N ASN A 107 -6.86 21.25 -11.30
CA ASN A 107 -8.01 22.13 -11.57
C ASN A 107 -9.37 21.57 -11.11
N VAL A 108 -9.39 20.86 -9.98
CA VAL A 108 -10.61 20.34 -9.38
C VAL A 108 -11.15 21.34 -8.35
N PRO A 109 -12.43 21.76 -8.42
CA PRO A 109 -13.03 22.61 -7.40
C PRO A 109 -13.19 21.83 -6.10
N ILE A 110 -12.72 22.40 -4.99
CA ILE A 110 -12.69 21.75 -3.66
C ILE A 110 -13.76 22.26 -2.71
N ASP A 111 -14.76 23.02 -3.19
CA ASP A 111 -15.77 23.67 -2.34
C ASP A 111 -16.66 22.67 -1.59
N LYS A 112 -16.90 21.50 -2.20
CA LYS A 112 -17.68 20.40 -1.61
C LYS A 112 -16.82 19.32 -0.94
N LEU A 113 -15.52 19.58 -0.79
CA LEU A 113 -14.58 18.69 -0.13
C LEU A 113 -14.56 18.98 1.36
N LYS A 114 -14.91 17.99 2.17
CA LYS A 114 -14.87 18.06 3.65
C LYS A 114 -13.68 17.27 4.16
N PHE A 115 -12.97 17.79 5.15
CA PHE A 115 -11.95 17.04 5.89
C PHE A 115 -12.45 16.73 7.28
N VAL A 116 -12.27 15.49 7.72
CA VAL A 116 -12.60 15.05 9.07
C VAL A 116 -11.37 14.33 9.63
N VAL A 117 -10.98 14.66 10.85
CA VAL A 117 -9.90 13.94 11.57
C VAL A 117 -10.54 12.81 12.37
N GLY A 118 -10.03 11.59 12.25
CA GLY A 118 -10.63 10.40 12.89
C GLY A 118 -10.84 10.54 14.39
N SER A 119 -9.82 11.02 15.11
CA SER A 119 -9.90 11.26 16.56
C SER A 119 -10.99 12.24 17.00
N SER A 120 -11.56 13.05 16.10
CA SER A 120 -12.64 13.98 16.43
C SER A 120 -13.97 13.30 16.81
N TYR A 121 -14.17 12.03 16.43
CA TYR A 121 -15.37 11.27 16.80
C TYR A 121 -15.09 9.84 17.25
N GLN A 122 -13.98 9.23 16.83
CA GLN A 122 -13.67 7.82 17.07
C GLN A 122 -13.41 7.47 18.55
N LEU A 123 -13.25 8.49 19.41
CA LEU A 123 -13.07 8.32 20.86
C LEU A 123 -14.35 8.58 21.66
N ASN A 124 -15.46 8.92 20.99
CA ASN A 124 -16.72 9.19 21.64
C ASN A 124 -17.34 7.91 22.23
N GLY A 125 -18.21 8.07 23.23
CA GLY A 125 -18.85 6.94 23.92
C GLY A 125 -19.66 6.03 22.99
N ASP A 126 -20.43 6.61 22.07
CA ASP A 126 -21.25 5.84 21.12
C ASP A 126 -20.37 5.02 20.17
N TYR A 127 -19.33 5.64 19.61
CA TYR A 127 -18.39 4.97 18.71
C TYR A 127 -17.68 3.80 19.41
N THR A 128 -17.23 4.04 20.64
CA THR A 128 -16.61 3.02 21.49
C THR A 128 -17.57 1.86 21.77
N MET A 129 -18.84 2.17 22.05
CA MET A 129 -19.86 1.15 22.26
C MET A 129 -20.08 0.30 21.01
N ASP A 130 -20.07 0.89 19.81
CA ASP A 130 -20.21 0.14 18.57
C ASP A 130 -19.00 -0.71 18.22
N ILE A 131 -17.78 -0.30 18.62
CA ILE A 131 -16.61 -1.18 18.57
C ILE A 131 -16.89 -2.45 19.39
N PHE A 132 -17.44 -2.32 20.60
CA PHE A 132 -17.79 -3.47 21.44
C PHE A 132 -18.92 -4.32 20.85
N LYS A 133 -19.91 -3.72 20.19
CA LYS A 133 -20.95 -4.47 19.48
C LYS A 133 -20.36 -5.27 18.31
N LEU A 134 -19.49 -4.66 17.50
CA LEU A 134 -18.80 -5.38 16.42
C LEU A 134 -17.87 -6.46 16.94
N SER A 135 -17.16 -6.23 18.05
CA SER A 135 -16.27 -7.25 18.62
C SER A 135 -17.01 -8.48 19.15
N ASN A 136 -18.32 -8.39 19.40
CA ASN A 136 -19.19 -9.53 19.74
C ASN A 136 -19.73 -10.28 18.51
N LYS A 137 -19.52 -9.76 17.29
CA LYS A 137 -20.00 -10.37 16.03
C LYS A 137 -18.87 -10.83 15.12
N VAL A 138 -17.79 -10.06 15.05
CA VAL A 138 -16.66 -10.35 14.18
C VAL A 138 -15.70 -11.29 14.90
N SER A 139 -15.44 -12.45 14.31
CA SER A 139 -14.46 -13.39 14.85
C SER A 139 -13.04 -12.82 14.74
N GLN A 140 -12.13 -13.27 15.61
CA GLN A 140 -10.72 -12.89 15.52
C GLN A 140 -10.11 -13.24 14.16
N ASN A 141 -10.53 -14.38 13.58
CA ASN A 141 -10.06 -14.83 12.27
C ASN A 141 -10.53 -13.90 11.15
N ASP A 142 -11.79 -13.45 11.19
CA ASP A 142 -12.34 -12.54 10.19
C ASP A 142 -11.70 -11.16 10.27
N ALA A 143 -11.52 -10.61 11.47
CA ALA A 143 -10.80 -9.34 11.66
C ALA A 143 -9.36 -9.43 11.12
N LYS A 144 -8.64 -10.52 11.44
CA LYS A 144 -7.28 -10.76 10.94
C LYS A 144 -7.23 -10.87 9.41
N ARG A 145 -8.17 -11.62 8.82
CA ARG A 145 -8.27 -11.81 7.37
C ARG A 145 -8.60 -10.50 6.67
N ALA A 146 -9.52 -9.71 7.22
CA ALA A 146 -9.92 -8.42 6.68
C ALA A 146 -8.75 -7.44 6.60
N GLY A 147 -7.93 -7.36 7.65
CA GLY A 147 -6.77 -6.45 7.71
C GLY A 147 -5.50 -6.93 6.97
N ALA A 148 -5.50 -8.13 6.38
CA ALA A 148 -4.27 -8.80 5.92
C ALA A 148 -3.44 -8.01 4.88
N ASP A 149 -4.10 -7.29 3.97
CA ASP A 149 -3.45 -6.55 2.88
C ASP A 149 -3.23 -5.06 3.20
N VAL A 150 -3.72 -4.60 4.36
CA VAL A 150 -3.74 -3.19 4.76
C VAL A 150 -2.87 -2.95 6.00
N VAL A 151 -3.10 -3.74 7.05
CA VAL A 151 -2.34 -3.66 8.31
C VAL A 151 -0.98 -4.32 8.11
N LYS A 152 0.07 -3.70 8.65
CA LYS A 152 1.42 -4.25 8.60
C LYS A 152 1.49 -5.61 9.28
N GLN A 153 1.86 -6.63 8.51
CA GLN A 153 2.11 -7.97 9.04
C GLN A 153 3.45 -8.01 9.78
N VAL A 154 3.43 -8.52 11.02
CA VAL A 154 4.60 -8.66 11.89
C VAL A 154 4.60 -10.04 12.54
N ALA A 155 5.76 -10.50 13.01
CA ALA A 155 5.92 -11.84 13.59
C ALA A 155 5.01 -12.08 14.80
N ASN A 156 4.76 -11.04 15.59
CA ASN A 156 3.85 -11.07 16.75
C ASN A 156 2.77 -10.00 16.55
N PRO A 157 1.66 -10.31 15.86
CA PRO A 157 0.60 -9.34 15.59
C PRO A 157 0.00 -8.75 16.86
N LEU A 158 -0.18 -7.43 16.88
CA LEU A 158 -0.81 -6.72 18.00
C LEU A 158 -2.33 -6.74 17.86
N LEU A 159 -3.02 -6.62 19.00
CA LEU A 159 -4.49 -6.51 19.03
C LEU A 159 -5.00 -5.32 18.21
N SER A 160 -4.23 -4.24 18.13
CA SER A 160 -4.57 -3.05 17.34
C SER A 160 -4.86 -3.37 15.87
N GLY A 161 -4.17 -4.36 15.30
CA GLY A 161 -4.39 -4.81 13.93
C GLY A 161 -5.73 -5.51 13.71
N LEU A 162 -6.34 -6.06 14.78
CA LEU A 162 -7.68 -6.66 14.73
C LEU A 162 -8.78 -5.61 14.93
N ILE A 163 -8.48 -4.53 15.64
CA ILE A 163 -9.42 -3.41 15.86
C ILE A 163 -9.54 -2.54 14.60
N TYR A 164 -8.43 -2.34 13.88
CA TYR A 164 -8.35 -1.51 12.68
C TYR A 164 -9.52 -1.70 11.70
N PRO A 165 -9.80 -2.92 11.17
CA PRO A 165 -10.87 -3.09 10.20
C PRO A 165 -12.28 -2.88 10.78
N LEU A 166 -12.47 -3.04 12.10
CA LEU A 166 -13.74 -2.74 12.75
C LEU A 166 -14.00 -1.24 12.77
N MET A 167 -12.98 -0.45 13.11
CA MET A 167 -13.08 1.00 13.10
C MET A 167 -13.36 1.53 11.69
N GLN A 168 -12.63 1.05 10.69
CA GLN A 168 -12.86 1.48 9.30
C GLN A 168 -14.29 1.14 8.82
N ALA A 169 -14.90 0.04 9.27
CA ALA A 169 -16.29 -0.25 8.98
C ALA A 169 -17.25 0.74 9.66
N LEU A 170 -17.02 1.08 10.93
CA LEU A 170 -17.86 2.04 11.66
C LEU A 170 -17.77 3.46 11.10
N ASP A 171 -16.62 3.84 10.53
CA ASP A 171 -16.44 5.14 9.88
C ASP A 171 -17.50 5.40 8.80
N GLU A 172 -17.97 4.36 8.10
CA GLU A 172 -19.05 4.49 7.11
C GLU A 172 -20.36 5.02 7.73
N HIS A 173 -20.66 4.61 8.97
CA HIS A 173 -21.84 5.07 9.69
C HIS A 173 -21.64 6.47 10.26
N TYR A 174 -20.53 6.68 10.96
CA TYR A 174 -20.28 7.93 11.68
C TYR A 174 -19.98 9.13 10.77
N LEU A 175 -19.52 8.88 9.54
CA LEU A 175 -19.38 9.91 8.51
C LEU A 175 -20.67 10.13 7.70
N ASP A 176 -21.75 9.38 7.98
CA ASP A 176 -23.03 9.43 7.27
C ASP A 176 -22.88 9.36 5.73
N VAL A 177 -22.22 8.31 5.25
CA VAL A 177 -21.98 8.12 3.81
C VAL A 177 -22.87 7.05 3.19
N ASP A 178 -23.02 7.14 1.88
CA ASP A 178 -23.65 6.13 1.02
C ASP A 178 -22.61 5.18 0.41
N ALA A 179 -21.38 5.66 0.22
CA ALA A 179 -20.29 4.87 -0.34
C ALA A 179 -18.92 5.16 0.29
N GLN A 180 -18.06 4.14 0.30
CA GLN A 180 -16.63 4.27 0.60
C GLN A 180 -15.81 4.06 -0.66
N PHE A 181 -14.81 4.91 -0.87
CA PHE A 181 -13.82 4.79 -1.93
C PHE A 181 -12.45 4.40 -1.37
N GLY A 182 -11.75 3.49 -2.04
CA GLY A 182 -10.36 3.11 -1.73
C GLY A 182 -9.72 2.25 -2.82
N GLY A 183 -8.52 1.73 -2.57
CA GLY A 183 -7.87 0.78 -3.47
C GLY A 183 -8.48 -0.62 -3.36
N VAL A 184 -8.25 -1.46 -4.37
CA VAL A 184 -8.66 -2.89 -4.31
C VAL A 184 -7.99 -3.69 -3.18
N ASP A 185 -6.93 -3.18 -2.58
CA ASP A 185 -6.35 -3.76 -1.37
C ASP A 185 -7.20 -3.56 -0.11
N GLN A 186 -8.17 -2.63 -0.15
CA GLN A 186 -9.16 -2.43 0.92
C GLN A 186 -10.35 -3.40 0.82
N ARG A 187 -10.44 -4.20 -0.26
CA ARG A 187 -11.61 -5.04 -0.56
C ARG A 187 -12.05 -5.93 0.59
N LYS A 188 -11.10 -6.54 1.31
CA LYS A 188 -11.42 -7.44 2.44
C LYS A 188 -12.04 -6.68 3.63
N ILE A 189 -11.66 -5.43 3.85
CA ILE A 189 -12.26 -4.57 4.88
C ILE A 189 -13.65 -4.10 4.43
N PHE A 190 -13.81 -3.74 3.15
CA PHE A 190 -15.10 -3.36 2.57
C PHE A 190 -16.14 -4.48 2.69
N VAL A 191 -15.75 -5.72 2.38
CA VAL A 191 -16.61 -6.89 2.56
C VAL A 191 -16.93 -7.13 4.04
N LEU A 192 -15.96 -6.96 4.95
CA LEU A 192 -16.22 -7.07 6.38
C LEU A 192 -17.29 -6.05 6.84
N ALA A 193 -17.20 -4.80 6.38
CA ALA A 193 -18.19 -3.77 6.67
C ALA A 193 -19.57 -4.17 6.13
N GLU A 194 -19.64 -4.64 4.89
CA GLU A 194 -20.89 -5.08 4.26
C GLU A 194 -21.57 -6.23 5.04
N GLU A 195 -20.80 -7.22 5.48
CA GLU A 195 -21.32 -8.41 6.17
C GLU A 195 -21.79 -8.10 7.60
N ASN A 196 -21.20 -7.11 8.26
CA ASN A 196 -21.35 -6.94 9.71
C ASN A 196 -22.14 -5.69 10.15
N LEU A 197 -22.14 -4.60 9.36
CA LEU A 197 -22.81 -3.36 9.76
C LEU A 197 -24.33 -3.53 9.94
N SER A 198 -24.98 -4.31 9.08
CA SER A 198 -26.41 -4.63 9.23
C SER A 198 -26.71 -5.40 10.52
N GLY A 199 -25.75 -6.21 10.97
CA GLY A 199 -25.86 -6.98 12.21
C GLY A 199 -25.97 -6.11 13.46
N ILE A 200 -25.53 -4.85 13.41
CA ILE A 200 -25.61 -3.89 14.52
C ILE A 200 -26.60 -2.75 14.24
N GLY A 201 -27.42 -2.86 13.20
CA GLY A 201 -28.50 -1.91 12.89
C GLY A 201 -28.13 -0.81 11.90
N TYR A 202 -26.99 -0.90 11.21
CA TYR A 202 -26.55 0.10 10.23
C TYR A 202 -26.73 -0.37 8.79
N LYS A 203 -27.01 0.58 7.89
CA LYS A 203 -27.18 0.29 6.46
C LYS A 203 -25.88 -0.22 5.82
N LYS A 204 -26.00 -1.07 4.79
CA LYS A 204 -24.89 -1.38 3.89
C LYS A 204 -24.52 -0.15 3.06
N ARG A 205 -23.26 -0.05 2.62
CA ARG A 205 -22.76 1.00 1.72
C ARG A 205 -22.33 0.39 0.39
N ALA A 206 -22.20 1.24 -0.62
CA ALA A 206 -21.47 0.89 -1.83
C ALA A 206 -19.97 1.02 -1.61
N HIS A 207 -19.18 0.21 -2.33
CA HIS A 207 -17.72 0.31 -2.28
C HIS A 207 -17.15 0.48 -3.67
N LEU A 208 -16.29 1.48 -3.82
CA LEU A 208 -15.68 1.90 -5.07
C LEU A 208 -14.18 1.62 -4.98
N MET A 209 -13.64 0.78 -5.86
CA MET A 209 -12.25 0.33 -5.76
C MET A 209 -11.40 0.69 -6.98
N ASN A 210 -10.37 1.51 -6.79
CA ASN A 210 -9.41 1.82 -7.86
C ASN A 210 -8.35 0.71 -8.01
N PRO A 211 -7.82 0.52 -9.24
CA PRO A 211 -6.72 -0.40 -9.46
C PRO A 211 -5.46 0.03 -8.71
N MET A 212 -4.59 -0.93 -8.43
CA MET A 212 -3.27 -0.66 -7.88
C MET A 212 -2.32 -0.19 -8.98
N VAL A 213 -1.70 0.97 -8.82
CA VAL A 213 -0.65 1.43 -9.74
C VAL A 213 0.70 0.84 -9.32
N PRO A 214 1.43 0.20 -10.25
CA PRO A 214 2.77 -0.34 -9.98
C PRO A 214 3.75 0.71 -9.46
N GLY A 215 4.73 0.25 -8.69
CA GLY A 215 5.89 1.03 -8.27
C GLY A 215 6.83 1.40 -9.42
N LEU A 216 7.83 2.23 -9.12
CA LEU A 216 8.93 2.52 -10.06
C LEU A 216 9.95 1.36 -10.18
N GLY A 217 9.94 0.44 -9.22
CA GLY A 217 10.81 -0.75 -9.21
C GLY A 217 10.25 -1.91 -10.04
N GLN A 218 11.02 -2.99 -10.15
CA GLN A 218 10.59 -4.23 -10.79
C GLN A 218 9.63 -4.97 -9.85
N GLY A 219 8.33 -4.87 -10.12
CA GLY A 219 7.27 -5.45 -9.30
C GLY A 219 6.94 -4.65 -8.03
N GLY A 220 5.73 -4.88 -7.51
CA GLY A 220 5.25 -4.25 -6.27
C GLY A 220 4.55 -2.90 -6.46
N LYS A 221 4.05 -2.34 -5.35
CA LYS A 221 3.32 -1.06 -5.28
C LYS A 221 4.29 0.08 -4.97
N MET A 222 3.97 1.32 -5.34
CA MET A 222 4.65 2.49 -4.76
C MET A 222 4.39 2.49 -3.24
N SER A 223 5.45 2.34 -2.43
CA SER A 223 5.32 2.27 -0.98
C SER A 223 5.94 3.48 -0.30
N ALA A 224 5.20 4.09 0.63
CA ALA A 224 5.72 5.16 1.48
C ALA A 224 6.94 4.74 2.32
N SER A 225 7.13 3.44 2.57
CA SER A 225 8.22 2.90 3.40
C SER A 225 9.53 2.64 2.65
N ASP A 226 9.52 2.64 1.31
CA ASP A 226 10.73 2.45 0.50
C ASP A 226 11.05 3.75 -0.27
N PRO A 227 12.09 4.49 0.14
CA PRO A 227 12.47 5.76 -0.48
C PRO A 227 12.82 5.68 -1.96
N ASN A 228 13.21 4.49 -2.46
CA ASN A 228 13.68 4.30 -3.84
C ASN A 228 12.54 3.95 -4.81
N SER A 229 11.41 3.40 -4.32
CA SER A 229 10.28 3.03 -5.16
C SER A 229 9.21 4.12 -5.30
N LYS A 230 9.44 5.31 -4.72
CA LYS A 230 8.48 6.42 -4.71
C LYS A 230 9.10 7.77 -5.06
N ILE A 231 8.27 8.66 -5.59
CA ILE A 231 8.56 10.09 -5.78
C ILE A 231 7.67 10.88 -4.82
N ASP A 232 8.28 11.64 -3.90
CA ASP A 232 7.55 12.51 -2.98
C ASP A 232 6.78 13.59 -3.76
N ILE A 233 5.67 14.09 -3.21
CA ILE A 233 4.85 15.12 -3.88
C ILE A 233 5.53 16.50 -3.93
N ILE A 234 6.53 16.72 -3.07
CA ILE A 234 7.38 17.92 -3.07
C ILE A 234 8.81 17.61 -3.51
N GLU A 235 9.01 16.51 -4.24
CA GLU A 235 10.35 16.08 -4.68
C GLU A 235 10.98 17.07 -5.69
N GLU A 236 12.25 17.39 -5.51
CA GLU A 236 12.99 18.29 -6.40
C GLU A 236 13.13 17.75 -7.84
N PRO A 237 13.13 18.60 -8.89
CA PRO A 237 13.13 18.12 -10.28
C PRO A 237 14.29 17.20 -10.64
N LYS A 238 15.48 17.49 -10.10
CA LYS A 238 16.68 16.66 -10.31
C LYS A 238 16.54 15.28 -9.68
N VAL A 239 15.85 15.17 -8.54
CA VAL A 239 15.63 13.90 -7.84
C VAL A 239 14.55 13.09 -8.54
N VAL A 240 13.49 13.74 -9.05
CA VAL A 240 12.49 13.11 -9.93
C VAL A 240 13.19 12.47 -11.14
N LYS A 241 14.00 13.24 -11.89
CA LYS A 241 14.76 12.75 -13.06
C LYS A 241 15.63 11.55 -12.70
N LYS A 242 16.35 11.62 -11.57
CA LYS A 242 17.20 10.53 -11.08
C LYS A 242 16.39 9.26 -10.78
N LYS A 243 15.26 9.37 -10.07
CA LYS A 243 14.43 8.22 -9.67
C LYS A 243 13.74 7.57 -10.87
N ILE A 244 13.17 8.37 -11.77
CA ILE A 244 12.58 7.86 -13.03
C ILE A 244 13.67 7.23 -13.92
N GLY A 245 14.86 7.83 -13.98
CA GLY A 245 16.02 7.26 -14.66
C GLY A 245 16.36 5.84 -14.19
N ALA A 246 16.26 5.59 -12.88
CA ALA A 246 16.50 4.29 -12.26
C ALA A 246 15.32 3.31 -12.32
N ALA A 247 14.14 3.76 -12.77
CA ALA A 247 12.95 2.91 -12.82
C ALA A 247 13.13 1.74 -13.79
N PHE A 248 12.53 0.59 -13.47
CA PHE A 248 12.53 -0.55 -14.37
C PHE A 248 11.64 -0.25 -15.60
N CYS A 249 12.19 -0.42 -16.80
CA CYS A 249 11.48 -0.19 -18.06
C CYS A 249 12.21 -0.97 -19.16
N ALA A 250 11.72 -2.18 -19.44
CA ALA A 250 12.27 -3.01 -20.51
C ALA A 250 11.75 -2.50 -21.88
N PRO A 251 12.59 -2.49 -22.94
CA PRO A 251 12.14 -2.12 -24.28
C PRO A 251 10.94 -2.95 -24.74
N GLY A 252 9.90 -2.31 -25.26
CA GLY A 252 8.69 -2.98 -25.78
C GLY A 252 7.72 -3.51 -24.72
N ASP A 253 8.11 -3.59 -23.46
CA ASP A 253 7.25 -4.07 -22.36
C ASP A 253 6.29 -2.95 -21.88
N VAL A 254 5.03 -3.02 -22.29
CA VAL A 254 4.00 -2.04 -21.90
C VAL A 254 3.47 -2.23 -20.48
N ASP A 255 3.77 -3.35 -19.83
CA ASP A 255 3.29 -3.69 -18.49
C ASP A 255 4.27 -3.19 -17.41
N ASN A 256 4.67 -1.92 -17.54
CA ASN A 256 5.63 -1.27 -16.65
C ASN A 256 5.01 -0.07 -15.89
N GLY A 257 5.65 0.31 -14.78
CA GLY A 257 5.18 1.38 -13.90
C GLY A 257 5.08 2.77 -14.54
N LEU A 258 5.89 3.07 -15.58
CA LEU A 258 5.85 4.35 -16.27
C LEU A 258 4.62 4.45 -17.18
N ILE A 259 4.35 3.43 -17.98
CA ILE A 259 3.13 3.35 -18.82
C ILE A 259 1.88 3.32 -17.93
N ALA A 260 1.92 2.57 -16.83
CA ALA A 260 0.83 2.56 -15.87
C ALA A 260 0.60 3.94 -15.23
N PHE A 261 1.65 4.72 -14.97
CA PHE A 261 1.52 6.10 -14.49
C PHE A 261 0.91 7.01 -15.57
N VAL A 262 1.33 6.88 -16.83
CA VAL A 262 0.71 7.63 -17.94
C VAL A 262 -0.78 7.33 -18.05
N GLN A 263 -1.16 6.05 -17.99
CA GLN A 263 -2.53 5.58 -18.13
C GLN A 263 -3.43 5.97 -16.93
N ASN A 264 -2.93 5.85 -15.70
CA ASN A 264 -3.78 6.01 -14.50
C ASN A 264 -3.67 7.38 -13.84
N VAL A 265 -2.70 8.21 -14.25
CA VAL A 265 -2.47 9.55 -13.68
C VAL A 265 -2.48 10.62 -14.77
N ILE A 266 -1.59 10.54 -15.75
CA ILE A 266 -1.42 11.64 -16.72
C ILE A 266 -2.66 11.78 -17.61
N GLN A 267 -3.15 10.69 -18.21
CA GLN A 267 -4.34 10.73 -19.05
C GLN A 267 -5.58 11.21 -18.26
N PRO A 268 -5.94 10.64 -17.09
CA PRO A 268 -7.12 11.09 -16.38
C PRO A 268 -7.03 12.55 -15.89
N ILE A 269 -5.83 13.03 -15.52
CA ILE A 269 -5.64 14.45 -15.20
C ILE A 269 -5.88 15.32 -16.43
N HIS A 270 -5.40 14.90 -17.61
CA HIS A 270 -5.64 15.61 -18.85
C HIS A 270 -7.14 15.67 -19.19
N GLU A 271 -7.86 14.54 -19.08
CA GLU A 271 -9.31 14.48 -19.25
C GLU A 271 -10.07 15.37 -18.26
N LEU A 272 -9.62 15.45 -17.00
CA LEU A 272 -10.19 16.35 -16.01
C LEU A 272 -9.99 17.82 -16.39
N LYS A 273 -8.78 18.18 -16.85
CA LYS A 273 -8.43 19.55 -17.26
C LYS A 273 -9.18 20.02 -18.51
N THR A 274 -9.27 19.18 -19.54
CA THR A 274 -9.96 19.52 -20.80
C THR A 274 -11.47 19.34 -20.72
N GLY A 275 -11.93 18.48 -19.80
CA GLY A 275 -13.31 18.04 -19.72
C GLY A 275 -13.72 17.05 -20.82
N VAL A 276 -12.78 16.59 -21.66
CA VAL A 276 -13.04 15.69 -22.78
C VAL A 276 -12.52 14.29 -22.45
N THR A 277 -13.43 13.32 -22.44
CA THR A 277 -13.10 11.90 -22.20
C THR A 277 -12.22 11.37 -23.33
N GLY A 278 -11.17 10.62 -22.99
CA GLY A 278 -10.21 10.09 -23.96
C GLY A 278 -9.21 11.12 -24.49
N SER A 279 -9.29 12.39 -24.09
CA SER A 279 -8.29 13.38 -24.47
C SER A 279 -6.93 13.04 -23.85
N PHE A 280 -5.90 13.12 -24.66
CA PHE A 280 -4.55 12.73 -24.27
C PHE A 280 -3.53 13.60 -24.99
N GLU A 281 -2.50 13.99 -24.27
CA GLU A 281 -1.36 14.71 -24.81
C GLU A 281 -0.12 14.30 -24.03
N PHE A 282 0.85 13.74 -24.74
CA PHE A 282 2.13 13.35 -24.16
C PHE A 282 3.28 13.73 -25.07
N PHE A 283 3.92 14.83 -24.71
CA PHE A 283 5.12 15.36 -25.37
C PHE A 283 6.39 14.71 -24.81
N VAL A 284 7.32 14.38 -25.69
CA VAL A 284 8.66 13.89 -25.35
C VAL A 284 9.71 14.73 -26.06
N ASP A 285 10.51 15.45 -25.27
CA ASP A 285 11.63 16.27 -25.76
C ASP A 285 12.85 15.39 -26.06
N ARG A 286 12.81 14.68 -27.19
CA ARG A 286 13.87 13.79 -27.63
C ARG A 286 14.88 14.55 -28.53
N PRO A 287 16.19 14.33 -28.37
CA PRO A 287 17.21 14.97 -29.21
C PRO A 287 17.05 14.67 -30.72
N GLU A 288 17.37 15.66 -31.57
CA GLU A 288 17.33 15.54 -33.04
C GLU A 288 18.04 14.30 -33.59
N LYS A 289 19.19 13.94 -33.02
CA LYS A 289 19.96 12.74 -33.41
C LYS A 289 19.20 11.41 -33.25
N TYR A 290 18.08 11.41 -32.52
CA TYR A 290 17.22 10.25 -32.32
C TYR A 290 15.82 10.44 -32.93
N GLY A 291 15.65 11.42 -33.83
CA GLY A 291 14.39 11.69 -34.52
C GLY A 291 13.58 12.86 -33.96
N GLY A 292 14.21 13.73 -33.15
CA GLY A 292 13.62 14.98 -32.67
C GLY A 292 12.45 14.82 -31.69
N PRO A 293 11.88 15.95 -31.21
CA PRO A 293 10.74 15.95 -30.31
C PRO A 293 9.52 15.25 -30.93
N ILE A 294 8.75 14.55 -30.10
CA ILE A 294 7.58 13.78 -30.53
C ILE A 294 6.39 14.03 -29.61
N GLN A 295 5.20 14.01 -30.21
CA GLN A 295 3.92 14.20 -29.54
C GLN A 295 3.05 12.96 -29.76
N TYR A 296 2.41 12.47 -28.70
CA TYR A 296 1.40 11.42 -28.78
C TYR A 296 0.04 11.94 -28.34
N ASP A 297 -0.98 11.72 -29.18
CA ASP A 297 -2.36 12.19 -28.95
C ASP A 297 -3.29 11.06 -28.46
N SER A 298 -2.76 9.85 -28.26
CA SER A 298 -3.48 8.76 -27.59
C SER A 298 -2.54 7.81 -26.85
N LEU A 299 -3.02 7.22 -25.76
CA LEU A 299 -2.30 6.18 -25.03
C LEU A 299 -1.94 4.99 -25.94
N ASN A 300 -2.81 4.64 -26.88
CA ASN A 300 -2.56 3.55 -27.83
C ASN A 300 -1.40 3.87 -28.77
N SER A 301 -1.33 5.10 -29.30
CA SER A 301 -0.19 5.52 -30.14
C SER A 301 1.14 5.46 -29.39
N LEU A 302 1.16 5.91 -28.12
CA LEU A 302 2.33 5.84 -27.27
C LEU A 302 2.74 4.39 -26.96
N LYS A 303 1.78 3.51 -26.62
CA LYS A 303 2.04 2.08 -26.40
C LYS A 303 2.57 1.39 -27.66
N ASN A 304 1.98 1.66 -28.82
CA ASN A 304 2.41 1.07 -30.08
C ASN A 304 3.82 1.52 -30.47
N ALA A 305 4.15 2.80 -30.30
CA ALA A 305 5.49 3.32 -30.52
C ALA A 305 6.53 2.70 -29.56
N PHE A 306 6.13 2.41 -28.32
CA PHE A 306 6.99 1.72 -27.37
C PHE A 306 7.22 0.25 -27.76
N ILE A 307 6.17 -0.45 -28.20
CA ILE A 307 6.24 -1.85 -28.68
C ILE A 307 7.11 -1.96 -29.94
N SER A 308 6.95 -1.05 -30.90
CA SER A 308 7.70 -1.05 -32.16
C SER A 308 9.17 -0.64 -32.00
N GLY A 309 9.54 -0.06 -30.86
CA GLY A 309 10.88 0.46 -30.59
C GLY A 309 11.11 1.88 -31.11
N GLU A 310 10.08 2.55 -31.66
CA GLU A 310 10.13 3.96 -32.06
C GLU A 310 10.32 4.89 -30.84
N LEU A 311 9.71 4.53 -29.71
CA LEU A 311 9.91 5.19 -28.42
C LEU A 311 10.83 4.34 -27.55
N SER A 312 12.04 4.85 -27.26
CA SER A 312 12.98 4.14 -26.40
C SER A 312 12.59 4.26 -24.91
N PRO A 313 13.05 3.35 -24.04
CA PRO A 313 12.89 3.51 -22.59
C PRO A 313 13.47 4.81 -22.03
N VAL A 314 14.54 5.33 -22.63
CA VAL A 314 15.20 6.59 -22.19
C VAL A 314 14.30 7.78 -22.52
N ASP A 315 13.69 7.78 -23.69
CA ASP A 315 12.79 8.84 -24.14
C ASP A 315 11.48 8.81 -23.33
N LEU A 316 10.90 7.63 -23.11
CA LEU A 316 9.73 7.46 -22.25
C LEU A 316 10.00 7.98 -20.82
N LYS A 317 11.15 7.63 -20.24
CA LYS A 317 11.58 8.13 -18.93
C LYS A 317 11.70 9.66 -18.90
N THR A 318 12.20 10.26 -19.97
CA THR A 318 12.31 11.71 -20.09
C THR A 318 10.93 12.36 -20.09
N GLY A 319 10.04 11.93 -20.99
CA GLY A 319 8.67 12.45 -21.06
C GLY A 319 7.88 12.28 -19.75
N VAL A 320 7.97 11.11 -19.12
CA VAL A 320 7.30 10.87 -17.82
C VAL A 320 7.89 11.76 -16.73
N SER A 321 9.22 11.93 -16.69
CA SER A 321 9.84 12.82 -15.71
C SER A 321 9.44 14.28 -15.89
N ASP A 322 9.29 14.75 -17.13
CA ASP A 322 8.90 16.13 -17.40
C ASP A 322 7.44 16.35 -17.05
N LYS A 323 6.55 15.40 -17.38
CA LYS A 323 5.14 15.44 -16.95
C LYS A 323 4.96 15.37 -15.44
N ILE A 324 5.72 14.54 -14.73
CA ILE A 324 5.70 14.54 -13.26
C ILE A 324 6.13 15.91 -12.72
N ASN A 325 7.20 16.49 -13.27
CA ASN A 325 7.65 17.81 -12.84
C ASN A 325 6.64 18.93 -13.11
N GLU A 326 5.91 18.86 -14.22
CA GLU A 326 4.79 19.76 -14.52
C GLU A 326 3.71 19.67 -13.44
N LEU A 327 3.32 18.45 -13.05
CA LEU A 327 2.30 18.21 -12.01
C LEU A 327 2.75 18.62 -10.61
N LEU A 328 4.03 18.41 -10.27
CA LEU A 328 4.57 18.73 -8.95
C LEU A 328 4.93 20.21 -8.79
N LYS A 329 5.18 20.95 -9.88
CA LYS A 329 5.57 22.37 -9.84
C LYS A 329 4.62 23.23 -8.98
N PRO A 330 3.29 23.29 -9.24
CA PRO A 330 2.40 24.12 -8.43
C PRO A 330 2.32 23.67 -6.97
N ILE A 331 2.52 22.37 -6.69
CA ILE A 331 2.50 21.83 -5.33
C ILE A 331 3.75 22.29 -4.56
N ARG A 332 4.92 22.27 -5.22
CA ARG A 332 6.17 22.83 -4.67
C ARG A 332 6.05 24.33 -4.42
N GLU A 333 5.47 25.09 -5.35
CA GLU A 333 5.25 26.52 -5.19
C GLU A 333 4.30 26.84 -4.01
N GLU A 334 3.22 26.07 -3.83
CA GLU A 334 2.32 26.19 -2.67
C GLU A 334 3.03 25.81 -1.35
N TYR A 335 3.89 24.78 -1.37
CA TYR A 335 4.70 24.41 -0.21
C TYR A 335 5.73 25.48 0.15
N ASP A 336 6.46 26.03 -0.82
CA ASP A 336 7.52 27.02 -0.61
C ASP A 336 6.97 28.38 -0.12
N SER A 337 5.74 28.71 -0.52
CA SER A 337 5.07 29.95 -0.10
C SER A 337 4.26 29.83 1.20
N ASN A 338 4.00 28.61 1.70
CA ASN A 338 3.18 28.36 2.88
C ASN A 338 4.00 27.88 4.08
N VAL A 339 4.28 28.81 5.01
CA VAL A 339 5.02 28.54 6.26
C VAL A 339 4.34 27.47 7.12
N GLU A 340 3.02 27.44 7.14
CA GLU A 340 2.26 26.45 7.91
C GLU A 340 2.42 25.04 7.33
N PHE A 341 2.50 24.93 6.00
CA PHE A 341 2.73 23.69 5.28
C PHE A 341 4.14 23.15 5.55
N GLN A 342 5.16 24.02 5.49
CA GLN A 342 6.54 23.67 5.83
C GLN A 342 6.66 23.22 7.29
N LYS A 343 6.01 23.94 8.21
CA LYS A 343 6.00 23.59 9.62
C LYS A 343 5.34 22.23 9.86
N ALA A 344 4.16 21.98 9.28
CA ALA A 344 3.49 20.69 9.39
C ALA A 344 4.36 19.53 8.86
N ALA A 345 5.10 19.76 7.76
CA ALA A 345 6.02 18.78 7.21
C ALA A 345 7.22 18.52 8.13
N ALA A 346 7.81 19.57 8.71
CA ALA A 346 8.96 19.47 9.61
C ALA A 346 8.58 18.77 10.93
N ASP A 347 7.47 19.19 11.54
CA ASP A 347 6.98 18.65 12.81
C ASP A 347 6.46 17.21 12.66
N GLY A 348 5.82 16.89 11.52
CA GLY A 348 5.30 15.54 11.23
C GLY A 348 6.38 14.53 10.83
N TYR A 349 7.50 15.01 10.29
CA TYR A 349 8.61 14.19 9.79
C TYR A 349 9.97 14.74 10.27
N PRO A 350 10.23 14.72 11.60
CA PRO A 350 11.51 15.17 12.12
C PRO A 350 12.63 14.30 11.54
N VAL A 351 13.71 14.95 11.10
CA VAL A 351 14.89 14.24 10.59
C VAL A 351 15.52 13.48 11.75
N GLU A 352 15.53 12.16 11.70
CA GLU A 352 16.26 11.35 12.68
C GLU A 352 17.75 11.73 12.63
N VAL A 353 18.23 12.42 13.67
CA VAL A 353 19.66 12.59 13.88
C VAL A 353 20.21 11.22 14.25
N LYS A 354 20.66 10.46 13.24
CA LYS A 354 21.42 9.23 13.49
C LYS A 354 22.63 9.61 14.34
N GLU A 355 22.64 9.20 15.60
CA GLU A 355 23.82 9.31 16.45
C GLU A 355 25.00 8.70 15.69
N LYS A 356 26.00 9.52 15.35
CA LYS A 356 27.24 9.05 14.74
C LYS A 356 27.82 8.02 15.71
N LYS A 357 27.80 6.73 15.33
CA LYS A 357 28.57 5.69 16.03
C LYS A 357 30.00 6.20 16.16
N VAL A 358 30.39 6.62 17.35
CA VAL A 358 31.76 7.02 17.66
C VAL A 358 32.62 5.79 17.33
N LYS A 359 33.45 5.89 16.29
CA LYS A 359 34.41 4.84 15.96
C LYS A 359 35.28 4.66 17.20
N LYS A 360 35.19 3.50 17.87
CA LYS A 360 36.18 3.09 18.87
C LYS A 360 37.55 3.22 18.21
N VAL A 361 38.36 4.14 18.74
CA VAL A 361 39.76 4.30 18.32
C VAL A 361 40.42 2.94 18.52
N LYS A 362 40.79 2.28 17.41
CA LYS A 362 41.65 1.09 17.48
C LYS A 362 43.02 1.58 17.87
N ASN A 363 43.31 1.57 19.16
CA ASN A 363 44.65 1.77 19.67
C ASN A 363 45.48 0.55 19.23
N LYS A 364 46.11 0.63 18.05
CA LYS A 364 47.11 -0.35 17.62
C LYS A 364 48.34 -0.11 18.48
N GLY A 365 48.40 -0.79 19.62
CA GLY A 365 49.60 -0.80 20.46
C GLY A 365 50.83 -1.15 19.63
N SER A 366 51.89 -0.35 19.82
CA SER A 366 53.21 -0.58 19.24
C SER A 366 53.78 -1.90 19.77
N ARG A 367 53.80 -2.94 18.93
CA ARG A 367 54.58 -4.16 19.19
C ARG A 367 56.06 -3.83 19.08
N TYR A 368 56.74 -3.79 20.23
CA TYR A 368 58.17 -4.05 20.35
C TYR A 368 58.33 -5.27 21.27
N PRO A 369 59.14 -6.29 20.93
CA PRO A 369 59.30 -7.48 21.76
C PRO A 369 60.40 -7.22 22.80
N GLY A 370 60.02 -7.04 24.07
CA GLY A 370 60.98 -6.91 25.15
C GLY A 370 60.32 -6.79 26.52
N SER A 371 60.65 -7.74 27.39
CA SER A 371 60.33 -7.83 28.82
C SER A 371 58.91 -8.27 29.24
N SER A 372 58.93 -9.20 30.19
CA SER A 372 57.86 -9.96 30.83
C SER A 372 57.02 -9.18 31.84
N LYS A 373 55.70 -9.42 31.89
CA LYS A 373 54.91 -10.02 33.01
C LYS A 373 53.44 -9.54 33.04
N ASP A 374 52.59 -10.47 33.50
CA ASP A 374 51.23 -10.32 34.05
C ASP A 374 50.05 -10.05 33.10
N ALA A 375 49.52 -11.14 32.54
CA ALA A 375 48.15 -11.18 32.02
C ALA A 375 47.14 -11.19 33.18
N SER A 376 46.28 -10.17 33.24
CA SER A 376 45.25 -10.00 34.26
C SER A 376 44.20 -11.12 34.24
N VAL A 377 43.58 -11.38 35.40
CA VAL A 377 42.53 -12.40 35.62
C VAL A 377 41.32 -12.25 34.66
N ALA A 378 41.11 -11.07 34.07
CA ALA A 378 40.02 -10.81 33.13
C ALA A 378 40.19 -11.54 31.78
N ASP A 379 41.43 -11.67 31.26
CA ASP A 379 41.68 -12.33 29.98
C ASP A 379 41.49 -13.85 30.06
N LYS A 380 41.78 -14.44 31.22
CA LYS A 380 41.51 -15.86 31.49
C LYS A 380 40.00 -16.14 31.56
N LYS A 381 39.19 -15.22 32.11
CA LYS A 381 37.72 -15.36 32.17
C LYS A 381 37.07 -15.24 30.80
N LEU A 382 37.54 -14.33 29.95
CA LEU A 382 36.99 -14.14 28.59
C LEU A 382 37.27 -15.36 27.69
N SER A 383 38.49 -15.90 27.75
CA SER A 383 38.88 -17.14 27.08
C SER A 383 38.02 -18.35 27.51
N ALA A 384 37.75 -18.48 28.82
CA ALA A 384 36.89 -19.55 29.35
C ALA A 384 35.40 -19.39 28.94
N LEU A 385 34.90 -18.15 28.84
CA LEU A 385 33.54 -17.84 28.38
C LEU A 385 33.35 -18.15 26.89
N ILE A 386 34.35 -17.83 26.05
CA ILE A 386 34.32 -18.13 24.62
C ILE A 386 34.36 -19.65 24.37
N LYS A 387 35.17 -20.40 25.15
CA LYS A 387 35.17 -21.88 25.09
C LYS A 387 33.83 -22.51 25.52
N ARG A 388 33.11 -21.90 26.46
CA ARG A 388 31.75 -22.36 26.85
C ARG A 388 30.73 -22.07 25.74
N ASN A 389 30.81 -20.93 25.06
CA ASN A 389 29.89 -20.62 23.96
C ASN A 389 30.05 -21.55 22.75
N SER A 390 31.28 -21.95 22.38
CA SER A 390 31.46 -22.95 21.32
C SER A 390 30.87 -24.31 21.72
N LEU A 391 30.93 -24.67 23.00
CA LEU A 391 30.30 -25.88 23.52
C LEU A 391 28.77 -25.80 23.45
N TYR A 392 28.17 -24.66 23.84
CA TYR A 392 26.72 -24.46 23.75
C TYR A 392 26.21 -24.54 22.32
N VAL A 393 26.93 -23.95 21.36
CA VAL A 393 26.57 -24.04 19.94
C VAL A 393 26.59 -25.50 19.49
N ALA A 394 27.66 -26.25 19.78
CA ALA A 394 27.74 -27.67 19.43
C ALA A 394 26.65 -28.52 20.10
N THR A 395 26.32 -28.26 21.37
CA THR A 395 25.26 -28.97 22.11
C THR A 395 23.87 -28.65 21.57
N ILE A 396 23.59 -27.39 21.24
CA ILE A 396 22.29 -26.98 20.67
C ILE A 396 22.09 -27.59 19.29
N PHE A 397 23.10 -27.53 18.41
CA PHE A 397 23.02 -28.12 17.07
C PHE A 397 22.94 -29.66 17.14
N GLY A 398 23.73 -30.30 17.99
CA GLY A 398 23.65 -31.75 18.21
C GLY A 398 22.31 -32.20 18.78
N GLY A 399 21.77 -31.47 19.76
CA GLY A 399 20.47 -31.74 20.36
C GLY A 399 19.32 -31.55 19.37
N ALA A 400 19.37 -30.52 18.53
CA ALA A 400 18.37 -30.29 17.50
C ALA A 400 18.34 -31.42 16.45
N PHE A 401 19.51 -31.88 15.99
CA PHE A 401 19.59 -33.01 15.05
C PHE A 401 19.09 -34.32 15.66
N ALA A 402 19.46 -34.62 16.91
CA ALA A 402 18.99 -35.81 17.61
C ALA A 402 17.48 -35.78 17.86
N PHE A 403 16.94 -34.62 18.25
CA PHE A 403 15.50 -34.43 18.44
C PHE A 403 14.74 -34.57 17.13
N GLN A 404 15.22 -33.97 16.03
CA GLN A 404 14.59 -34.09 14.73
C GLN A 404 14.52 -35.54 14.24
N ALA A 405 15.63 -36.28 14.33
CA ALA A 405 15.67 -37.68 13.94
C ALA A 405 14.72 -38.56 14.79
N PHE A 406 14.66 -38.29 16.10
CA PHE A 406 13.72 -38.98 16.99
C PHE A 406 12.26 -38.63 16.68
N PHE A 407 11.95 -37.35 16.49
CA PHE A 407 10.61 -36.86 16.20
C PHE A 407 10.09 -37.40 14.86
N ASP A 408 10.89 -37.35 13.79
CA ASP A 408 10.52 -37.89 12.48
C ASP A 408 10.28 -39.40 12.55
N SER A 409 11.11 -40.14 13.29
CA SER A 409 10.93 -41.58 13.49
C SER A 409 9.66 -41.89 14.28
N ALA A 410 9.39 -41.15 15.35
CA ALA A 410 8.21 -41.33 16.18
C ALA A 410 6.91 -41.00 15.44
N VAL A 411 6.90 -39.88 14.70
CA VAL A 411 5.75 -39.46 13.89
C VAL A 411 5.49 -40.43 12.75
N THR A 412 6.54 -40.88 12.05
CA THR A 412 6.41 -41.88 10.98
C THR A 412 5.85 -43.19 11.54
N ARG A 413 6.40 -43.69 12.65
CA ARG A 413 5.91 -44.92 13.29
C ARG A 413 4.47 -44.79 13.77
N TRP A 414 4.08 -43.65 14.34
CA TRP A 414 2.70 -43.39 14.74
C TRP A 414 1.77 -43.36 13.52
N TYR A 415 2.15 -42.62 12.47
CA TYR A 415 1.38 -42.50 11.24
C TYR A 415 1.19 -43.86 10.55
N GLU A 416 2.25 -44.67 10.49
CA GLU A 416 2.21 -46.00 9.90
C GLU A 416 1.33 -46.97 10.69
N ASN A 417 1.41 -46.96 12.02
CA ASN A 417 0.55 -47.80 12.86
C ASN A 417 -0.92 -47.37 12.80
N HIS A 418 -1.19 -46.06 12.78
CA HIS A 418 -2.55 -45.53 12.75
C HIS A 418 -3.25 -45.80 11.41
N ASN A 419 -2.49 -45.84 10.31
CA ASN A 419 -3.00 -46.07 8.96
C ASN A 419 -2.76 -47.49 8.43
N LYS A 420 -2.39 -48.43 9.30
CA LYS A 420 -2.11 -49.82 8.94
C LYS A 420 -3.31 -50.44 8.19
N GLY A 421 -3.07 -51.00 7.00
CA GLY A 421 -4.08 -51.55 6.11
C GLY A 421 -4.67 -50.55 5.10
N LYS A 422 -4.32 -49.26 5.20
CA LYS A 422 -4.69 -48.20 4.24
C LYS A 422 -3.49 -47.62 3.50
N LEU A 423 -2.27 -47.92 3.94
CA LEU A 423 -1.05 -47.43 3.31
C LEU A 423 -0.80 -48.19 2.01
N TRP A 424 -0.26 -47.50 0.99
CA TRP A 424 0.05 -48.12 -0.30
C TRP A 424 0.81 -49.45 -0.17
N LYS A 425 1.79 -49.52 0.73
CA LYS A 425 2.55 -50.75 1.03
C LYS A 425 1.69 -51.94 1.50
N ASP A 426 0.54 -51.68 2.11
CA ASP A 426 -0.38 -52.70 2.63
C ASP A 426 -1.45 -53.11 1.61
N VAL A 427 -1.80 -52.23 0.65
CA VAL A 427 -2.86 -52.47 -0.34
C VAL A 427 -2.31 -52.85 -1.73
N LYS A 428 -1.00 -52.70 -1.95
CA LYS A 428 -0.34 -52.90 -3.26
C LYS A 428 -0.56 -54.30 -3.85
N THR A 429 -0.53 -55.36 -3.03
CA THR A 429 -0.74 -56.74 -3.51
C THR A 429 -2.17 -56.96 -4.04
N LYS A 430 -3.18 -56.36 -3.40
CA LYS A 430 -4.58 -56.45 -3.85
C LYS A 430 -4.85 -55.76 -5.18
N PHE A 431 -4.07 -54.76 -5.55
CA PHE A 431 -4.19 -54.06 -6.84
C PHE A 431 -3.36 -54.70 -7.95
N LEU A 432 -2.37 -55.53 -7.63
CA LEU A 432 -1.56 -56.25 -8.62
C LEU A 432 -2.10 -57.65 -8.92
N GLU A 433 -2.86 -58.26 -8.01
CA GLU A 433 -3.52 -59.55 -8.23
C GLU A 433 -4.88 -59.44 -8.94
N GLY A 434 -5.47 -58.24 -9.06
CA GLY A 434 -6.77 -58.02 -9.71
C GLY A 434 -6.68 -57.55 -11.16
N GLY A 435 -5.55 -57.78 -11.84
CA GLY A 435 -5.27 -57.27 -13.19
C GLY A 435 -5.25 -58.31 -14.32
N ASP A 436 -5.53 -59.59 -14.03
CA ASP A 436 -5.35 -60.69 -14.99
C ASP A 436 -6.62 -61.51 -15.32
N ASP A 437 -7.83 -61.13 -14.84
CA ASP A 437 -9.05 -61.96 -14.99
C ASP A 437 -10.23 -61.28 -15.72
N ASP A 438 -10.03 -60.51 -16.80
CA ASP A 438 -11.14 -60.04 -17.67
C ASP A 438 -10.72 -59.94 -19.16
N GLU A 439 -10.26 -61.06 -19.73
CA GLU A 439 -10.45 -61.38 -21.16
C GLU A 439 -11.01 -62.81 -21.21
N ASP A 440 -12.33 -62.96 -21.29
CA ASP A 440 -13.03 -63.94 -22.14
C ASP A 440 -14.55 -63.99 -21.82
N ASP A 441 -15.33 -63.89 -22.90
CA ASP A 441 -16.65 -64.47 -23.16
C ASP A 441 -17.98 -63.80 -22.70
N GLU A 442 -18.69 -63.35 -23.76
CA GLU A 442 -20.13 -63.30 -24.08
C GLU A 442 -21.10 -62.33 -23.38
#